data_AF-A0A8T4AMU8-F1
#
_entry.id   AF-A0A8T4AMU8-F1
#
_cell.length_a   1.000
_cell.length_b   1.000
_cell.length_c   1.000
_cell.angle_alpha   90.00
_cell.angle_beta   90.00
_cell.angle_gamma   90.00
#
_symmetry.space_group_name_H-M   'P 1'
#
loop_
_entity.id
_entity.type
_entity.pdbx_description
1 polymer ?
#
loop_
_entity_poly.entity_id
_entity_poly.type
_entity_poly.pdbx_seq_one_letter_code
_entity_poly.pdbx_strand_id
1 'polypeptide(L)'
;MKLFITNDRPQTNKGFSLLELLLYISISASLLLAVSSFLGILLQARVKNQTIAEVDQQGIQVVQLITQSIRNSKGVNSPATSTTATLLSLSATNSVNDPTIFDVANSIFRITEGTSTPMLLTNSRVTVSSLEFHNLSRTDTAGIIRIKFNISHVNPEGRNEYSYSKMFFASASLRGGSEGTTTPPGSDQADDLSVDISSANIGGGGNKELQGVTVENTGASPITIDTIVLTWANGKLIQEIKIDNTRVWKHNNEGDPNGKQPTGTEIDVVDHVIASGVTDTVDKFKFNGNMTGDTFTITFTMGDASTLVISSFSP
;
A
#
# COMPACT_ATOMS: atom_id res chain seq x y z
N MET A 1 36.08 88.76 -62.95
CA MET A 1 35.09 88.07 -62.09
C MET A 1 34.55 86.88 -62.88
N LYS A 2 34.94 85.65 -62.53
CA LYS A 2 34.57 84.44 -63.27
C LYS A 2 33.31 83.87 -62.60
N LEU A 3 32.18 83.92 -63.29
CA LEU A 3 30.90 83.42 -62.80
C LEU A 3 30.90 81.89 -62.94
N PHE A 4 30.97 81.17 -61.82
CA PHE A 4 30.76 79.72 -61.79
C PHE A 4 29.26 79.45 -61.67
N ILE A 5 28.62 78.96 -62.72
CA ILE A 5 27.25 78.45 -62.67
C ILE A 5 27.34 76.96 -62.32
N THR A 6 26.90 76.58 -61.12
CA THR A 6 26.72 75.17 -60.76
C THR A 6 25.47 74.63 -61.47
N ASN A 7 25.65 73.58 -62.25
CA ASN A 7 24.57 72.94 -63.00
C ASN A 7 23.87 71.91 -62.11
N ASP A 8 23.03 72.38 -61.19
CA ASP A 8 22.16 71.50 -60.39
C ASP A 8 20.93 71.12 -61.21
N ARG A 9 21.06 70.04 -61.98
CA ARG A 9 19.90 69.43 -62.65
C ARG A 9 18.98 68.80 -61.60
N PRO A 10 17.66 69.05 -61.64
CA PRO A 10 16.73 68.39 -60.73
C PRO A 10 16.75 66.87 -61.00
N GLN A 11 17.09 66.10 -59.97
CA GLN A 11 17.00 64.65 -59.99
C GLN A 11 15.52 64.25 -60.07
N THR A 12 15.12 63.60 -61.17
CA THR A 12 13.78 63.01 -61.27
C THR A 12 13.77 61.71 -60.47
N ASN A 13 13.07 61.70 -59.34
CA ASN A 13 12.86 60.49 -58.57
C ASN A 13 12.01 59.53 -59.41
N LYS A 14 12.61 58.46 -59.91
CA LYS A 14 11.91 57.42 -60.66
C LYS A 14 10.88 56.76 -59.73
N GLY A 15 9.60 56.89 -60.06
CA GLY A 15 8.53 56.17 -59.37
C GLY A 15 8.61 54.66 -59.65
N PHE A 16 8.13 53.85 -58.72
CA PHE A 16 8.07 52.40 -58.87
C PHE A 16 7.11 51.98 -59.99
N SER A 17 7.48 50.95 -60.76
CA SER A 17 6.56 50.27 -61.67
C SER A 17 5.56 49.40 -60.90
N LEU A 18 4.32 49.32 -61.38
CA LEU A 18 3.28 48.46 -60.78
C LEU A 18 3.71 46.98 -60.73
N LEU A 19 4.49 46.53 -61.73
CA LEU A 19 5.06 45.18 -61.76
C LEU A 19 6.05 44.95 -60.61
N GLU A 20 6.86 45.96 -60.29
CA GLU A 20 7.86 45.88 -59.22
C GLU A 20 7.19 45.82 -57.85
N LEU A 21 6.12 46.61 -57.64
CA LEU A 21 5.28 46.55 -56.44
C LEU A 21 4.64 45.17 -56.26
N LEU A 22 4.06 44.60 -57.32
CA LEU A 22 3.47 43.26 -57.28
C LEU A 22 4.52 42.18 -56.99
N LEU A 23 5.70 42.30 -57.59
CA LEU A 23 6.80 41.39 -57.34
C LEU A 23 7.22 41.43 -55.86
N TYR A 24 7.40 42.62 -55.28
CA TYR A 24 7.73 42.75 -53.86
C TYR A 24 6.64 42.18 -52.95
N ILE A 25 5.36 42.49 -53.21
CA ILE A 25 4.25 41.93 -52.41
C ILE A 25 4.24 40.40 -52.50
N SER A 26 4.45 39.83 -53.68
CA SER A 26 4.45 38.37 -53.87
C SER A 26 5.60 37.68 -53.14
N ILE A 27 6.82 38.22 -53.23
CA ILE A 27 7.99 37.67 -52.54
C ILE A 27 7.80 37.81 -51.03
N SER A 28 7.39 38.99 -50.56
CA SER A 28 7.11 39.21 -49.14
C SER A 28 6.02 38.27 -48.62
N ALA A 29 4.93 38.07 -49.36
CA ALA A 29 3.87 37.14 -48.97
C ALA A 29 4.38 35.69 -48.91
N SER A 30 5.17 35.24 -49.89
CA SER A 30 5.74 33.89 -49.89
C SER A 30 6.71 33.68 -48.72
N LEU A 31 7.53 34.68 -48.41
CA LEU A 31 8.47 34.65 -47.29
C LEU A 31 7.72 34.62 -45.95
N LEU A 32 6.70 35.45 -45.79
CA LEU A 32 5.87 35.48 -44.58
C LEU A 32 5.15 34.15 -44.36
N LEU A 33 4.63 33.53 -45.42
CA LEU A 33 4.02 32.19 -45.35
C LEU A 33 5.02 31.12 -44.94
N ALA A 34 6.24 31.14 -45.49
CA ALA A 34 7.29 30.20 -45.14
C ALA A 34 7.71 30.33 -43.66
N VAL A 35 7.94 31.56 -43.19
CA VAL A 35 8.30 31.84 -41.79
C VAL A 35 7.17 31.43 -40.84
N SER A 36 5.92 31.73 -41.20
CA SER A 36 4.75 31.38 -40.37
C SER A 36 4.57 29.87 -40.26
N SER A 37 4.73 29.15 -41.38
CA SER A 37 4.63 27.68 -41.40
C SER A 37 5.74 27.05 -40.56
N PHE A 38 6.97 27.56 -40.69
CA PHE A 38 8.10 27.10 -39.89
C PHE A 38 7.89 27.34 -38.39
N LEU A 39 7.39 28.52 -38.00
CA LEU A 39 7.06 28.82 -36.61
C LEU A 39 5.98 27.88 -36.08
N GLY A 40 4.97 27.55 -36.90
CA GLY A 40 3.95 26.56 -36.56
C GLY A 40 4.55 25.20 -36.21
N ILE A 41 5.47 24.70 -37.03
CA ILE A 41 6.18 23.43 -36.80
C ILE A 41 6.99 23.48 -35.50
N LEU A 42 7.69 24.58 -35.22
CA LEU A 42 8.47 24.74 -33.98
C LEU A 42 7.57 24.73 -32.74
N LEU A 43 6.43 25.42 -32.78
CA LEU A 43 5.47 25.45 -31.68
C LEU A 43 4.87 24.06 -31.44
N GLN A 44 4.49 23.34 -32.50
CA GLN A 44 3.98 21.98 -32.40
C GLN A 44 5.02 21.03 -31.79
N ALA A 45 6.28 21.13 -32.23
CA ALA A 45 7.37 20.33 -31.68
C ALA A 45 7.60 20.63 -30.19
N ARG A 46 7.56 21.90 -29.79
CA ARG A 46 7.67 22.30 -28.38
C ARG A 46 6.54 21.73 -27.52
N VAL A 47 5.29 21.85 -27.97
CA VAL A 47 4.12 21.32 -27.26
C VAL A 47 4.19 19.79 -27.14
N LYS A 48 4.62 19.11 -28.21
CA LYS A 48 4.81 17.65 -28.17
C LYS A 48 5.87 17.23 -27.17
N ASN A 49 7.01 17.93 -27.14
CA ASN A 49 8.05 17.66 -26.14
C ASN A 49 7.56 17.92 -24.71
N GLN A 50 6.75 18.96 -24.49
CA GLN A 50 6.15 19.22 -23.19
C GLN A 50 5.16 18.12 -22.77
N THR A 51 4.33 17.65 -23.71
CA THR A 51 3.39 16.53 -23.50
C THR A 51 4.13 15.26 -23.10
N ILE A 52 5.23 14.94 -23.79
CA ILE A 52 6.09 13.79 -23.47
C ILE A 52 6.68 13.94 -22.07
N ALA A 53 7.24 15.11 -21.76
CA ALA A 53 7.85 15.38 -20.46
C ALA A 53 6.83 15.25 -19.30
N GLU A 54 5.60 15.75 -19.49
CA GLU A 54 4.55 15.63 -18.48
C GLU A 54 4.21 14.18 -18.17
N VAL A 55 3.93 13.36 -19.20
CA VAL A 55 3.60 11.93 -19.03
C VAL A 55 4.77 11.18 -18.37
N ASP A 56 6.00 11.45 -18.81
CA ASP A 56 7.19 10.82 -18.25
C ASP A 56 7.43 11.21 -16.79
N GLN A 57 7.32 12.49 -16.44
CA GLN A 57 7.52 12.97 -15.07
C GLN A 57 6.48 12.41 -14.10
N GLN A 58 5.19 12.44 -14.49
CA GLN A 58 4.11 11.89 -13.67
C GLN A 58 4.28 10.38 -13.46
N GLY A 59 4.61 9.63 -14.52
CA GLY A 59 4.81 8.19 -14.40
C GLY A 59 6.03 7.81 -13.57
N ILE A 60 7.15 8.52 -13.72
CA ILE A 60 8.35 8.29 -12.90
C ILE A 60 8.07 8.58 -11.43
N GLN A 61 7.38 9.68 -11.11
CA GLN A 61 7.04 10.03 -9.74
C GLN A 61 6.16 8.95 -9.07
N VAL A 62 5.14 8.48 -9.78
CA VAL A 62 4.27 7.40 -9.29
C VAL A 62 5.07 6.12 -9.06
N VAL A 63 5.91 5.71 -10.02
CA VAL A 63 6.79 4.53 -9.86
C VAL A 63 7.71 4.68 -8.65
N GLN A 64 8.35 5.83 -8.48
CA GLN A 64 9.25 6.08 -7.35
C GLN A 64 8.52 5.99 -6.02
N LEU A 65 7.33 6.56 -5.92
CA LEU A 65 6.55 6.54 -4.68
C LEU A 65 6.08 5.13 -4.32
N ILE A 66 5.54 4.39 -5.30
CA ILE A 66 5.09 3.00 -5.07
C ILE A 66 6.28 2.11 -4.69
N THR A 67 7.36 2.16 -5.47
CA THR A 67 8.55 1.33 -5.19
C THR A 67 9.21 1.70 -3.87
N GLN A 68 9.19 2.97 -3.47
CA GLN A 68 9.66 3.40 -2.15
C GLN A 68 8.76 2.87 -1.03
N SER A 69 7.44 2.93 -1.21
CA SER A 69 6.47 2.48 -0.21
C SER A 69 6.55 0.97 -0.02
N ILE A 70 6.65 0.19 -1.10
CA ILE A 70 6.89 -1.27 -1.04
C ILE A 70 8.18 -1.55 -0.27
N ARG A 71 9.30 -0.88 -0.61
CA ARG A 71 10.57 -1.11 0.09
C ARG A 71 10.53 -0.79 1.59
N ASN A 72 9.68 0.14 2.00
CA ASN A 72 9.53 0.58 3.40
C ASN A 72 8.40 -0.13 4.17
N SER A 73 7.59 -0.94 3.48
CA SER A 73 6.50 -1.69 4.09
C SER A 73 7.01 -2.92 4.86
N LYS A 74 6.26 -3.32 5.89
CA LYS A 74 6.48 -4.56 6.62
C LYS A 74 6.02 -5.78 5.83
N GLY A 75 4.95 -5.62 5.05
CA GLY A 75 4.34 -6.68 4.26
C GLY A 75 3.37 -6.14 3.21
N VAL A 76 2.82 -7.05 2.42
CA VAL A 76 1.82 -6.75 1.39
C VAL A 76 0.50 -7.40 1.80
N ASN A 77 -0.52 -6.58 2.01
CA ASN A 77 -1.84 -7.08 2.37
C ASN A 77 -2.59 -7.54 1.10
N SER A 78 -2.52 -6.77 0.01
CA SER A 78 -3.13 -7.10 -1.30
C SER A 78 -2.26 -6.57 -2.44
N PRO A 79 -2.10 -7.27 -3.59
CA PRO A 79 -2.70 -8.55 -3.94
C PRO A 79 -2.14 -9.73 -3.15
N ALA A 80 -2.92 -10.81 -3.04
CA ALA A 80 -2.44 -12.10 -2.53
C ALA A 80 -1.23 -12.60 -3.32
N THR A 81 -0.41 -13.44 -2.72
CA THR A 81 0.75 -14.06 -3.38
C THR A 81 0.36 -14.73 -4.71
N SER A 82 1.18 -14.54 -5.74
CA SER A 82 0.96 -15.03 -7.10
C SER A 82 -0.34 -14.55 -7.79
N THR A 83 -0.99 -13.50 -7.28
CA THR A 83 -2.21 -12.93 -7.90
C THR A 83 -2.00 -11.51 -8.42
N THR A 84 -2.93 -11.07 -9.26
CA THR A 84 -2.99 -9.71 -9.79
C THR A 84 -4.19 -8.94 -9.24
N ALA A 85 -4.02 -7.65 -8.94
CA ALA A 85 -5.12 -6.75 -8.60
C ALA A 85 -4.91 -5.35 -9.18
N THR A 86 -5.96 -4.54 -9.19
CA THR A 86 -5.92 -3.11 -9.56
C THR A 86 -5.66 -2.20 -8.37
N LEU A 87 -5.51 -2.79 -7.18
CA LEU A 87 -5.25 -2.11 -5.91
C LEU A 87 -4.09 -2.81 -5.21
N LEU A 88 -3.16 -2.01 -4.69
CA LEU A 88 -2.06 -2.46 -3.85
C LEU A 88 -2.30 -1.93 -2.44
N SER A 89 -2.36 -2.82 -1.46
CA SER A 89 -2.45 -2.49 -0.04
C SER A 89 -1.19 -3.02 0.65
N LEU A 90 -0.47 -2.14 1.33
CA LEU A 90 0.78 -2.44 2.03
C LEU A 90 0.59 -2.26 3.52
N SER A 91 1.21 -3.14 4.31
CA SER A 91 1.33 -2.95 5.75
C SER A 91 2.47 -1.96 6.03
N ALA A 92 2.13 -0.79 6.53
CA ALA A 92 3.11 0.25 6.83
C ALA A 92 3.88 -0.07 8.12
N THR A 93 5.12 0.44 8.24
CA THR A 93 5.90 0.24 9.47
C THR A 93 5.31 1.00 10.67
N ASN A 94 4.66 2.14 10.42
CA ASN A 94 4.01 2.98 11.41
C ASN A 94 2.48 2.78 11.36
N SER A 95 1.85 2.52 12.50
CA SER A 95 0.41 2.27 12.61
C SER A 95 -0.46 3.44 12.17
N VAL A 96 0.06 4.68 12.16
CA VAL A 96 -0.70 5.86 11.70
C VAL A 96 -0.93 5.85 10.18
N ASN A 97 -0.01 5.26 9.43
CA ASN A 97 -0.04 5.23 7.96
C ASN A 97 -0.43 3.83 7.43
N ASP A 98 -0.82 2.93 8.33
CA ASP A 98 -1.18 1.55 8.03
C ASP A 98 -2.72 1.44 7.89
N PRO A 99 -3.26 0.93 6.76
CA PRO A 99 -2.58 0.51 5.54
C PRO A 99 -2.20 1.67 4.60
N THR A 100 -1.16 1.45 3.79
CA THR A 100 -0.84 2.33 2.65
C THR A 100 -1.42 1.73 1.38
N ILE A 101 -2.42 2.39 0.80
CA ILE A 101 -3.21 1.89 -0.33
C ILE A 101 -2.91 2.71 -1.58
N PHE A 102 -2.66 2.04 -2.70
CA PHE A 102 -2.52 2.60 -4.03
C PHE A 102 -3.59 2.04 -4.96
N ASP A 103 -4.32 2.93 -5.62
CA ASP A 103 -5.32 2.57 -6.61
C ASP A 103 -5.54 3.69 -7.63
N VAL A 104 -6.40 3.42 -8.61
CA VAL A 104 -6.84 4.40 -9.61
C VAL A 104 -8.35 4.53 -9.55
N ALA A 105 -8.82 5.74 -9.34
CA ALA A 105 -10.24 6.09 -9.42
C ALA A 105 -10.41 7.28 -10.37
N ASN A 106 -11.45 7.22 -11.22
CA ASN A 106 -11.71 8.24 -12.24
C ASN A 106 -10.48 8.55 -13.13
N SER A 107 -9.68 7.53 -13.46
CA SER A 107 -8.43 7.65 -14.23
C SER A 107 -7.35 8.51 -13.57
N ILE A 108 -7.43 8.73 -12.25
CA ILE A 108 -6.42 9.46 -11.47
C ILE A 108 -5.78 8.47 -10.50
N PHE A 109 -4.45 8.45 -10.44
CA PHE A 109 -3.71 7.65 -9.47
C PHE A 109 -3.79 8.33 -8.11
N ARG A 110 -4.07 7.55 -7.05
CA ARG A 110 -4.13 8.07 -5.68
C ARG A 110 -3.40 7.18 -4.69
N ILE A 111 -3.03 7.77 -3.56
CA ILE A 111 -2.49 7.10 -2.37
C ILE A 111 -3.40 7.42 -1.18
N THR A 112 -3.64 6.43 -0.34
CA THR A 112 -4.33 6.59 0.95
C THR A 112 -3.44 6.01 2.03
N GLU A 113 -3.14 6.78 3.08
CA GLU A 113 -2.34 6.31 4.21
C GLU A 113 -3.23 6.25 5.47
N GLY A 114 -3.36 5.06 6.05
CA GLY A 114 -4.25 4.84 7.20
C GLY A 114 -5.71 5.21 6.90
N THR A 115 -6.33 5.95 7.80
CA THR A 115 -7.73 6.43 7.66
C THR A 115 -7.84 7.81 7.00
N SER A 116 -6.77 8.32 6.40
CA SER A 116 -6.75 9.65 5.79
C SER A 116 -7.55 9.71 4.48
N THR A 117 -7.84 10.92 4.02
CA THR A 117 -8.46 11.11 2.70
C THR A 117 -7.46 10.81 1.59
N PRO A 118 -7.87 10.15 0.49
CA PRO A 118 -6.97 9.83 -0.62
C PRO A 118 -6.33 11.10 -1.23
N MET A 119 -5.01 11.06 -1.39
CA MET A 119 -4.21 12.09 -2.05
C MET A 119 -3.99 11.72 -3.52
N LEU A 120 -4.17 12.68 -4.42
CA LEU A 120 -3.94 12.48 -5.84
C LEU A 120 -2.45 12.55 -6.16
N LEU A 121 -1.94 11.54 -6.86
CA LEU A 121 -0.53 11.47 -7.29
C LEU A 121 -0.32 12.01 -8.70
N THR A 122 -1.35 11.96 -9.53
CA THR A 122 -1.32 12.49 -10.90
C THR A 122 -2.15 13.76 -11.02
N ASN A 123 -1.70 14.69 -11.85
CA ASN A 123 -2.45 15.92 -12.14
C ASN A 123 -3.51 15.73 -13.25
N SER A 124 -4.30 16.78 -13.50
CA SER A 124 -5.41 16.78 -14.47
C SER A 124 -5.01 16.77 -15.95
N ARG A 125 -3.72 16.88 -16.28
CA ARG A 125 -3.21 16.84 -17.67
C ARG A 125 -2.98 15.41 -18.15
N VAL A 126 -2.99 14.44 -17.25
CA VAL A 126 -2.77 13.03 -17.58
C VAL A 126 -3.91 12.15 -17.07
N THR A 127 -4.06 11.00 -17.70
CA THR A 127 -5.02 9.96 -17.32
C THR A 127 -4.29 8.64 -17.18
N VAL A 128 -4.66 7.87 -16.16
CA VAL A 128 -4.11 6.55 -15.88
C VAL A 128 -5.11 5.49 -16.30
N SER A 129 -4.59 4.44 -16.93
CA SER A 129 -5.34 3.28 -17.42
C SER A 129 -4.51 2.01 -17.25
N SER A 130 -5.15 0.84 -17.37
CA SER A 130 -4.48 -0.46 -17.36
C SER A 130 -3.57 -0.69 -16.13
N LEU A 131 -3.99 -0.22 -14.96
CA LEU A 131 -3.26 -0.45 -13.70
C LEU A 131 -3.37 -1.92 -13.31
N GLU A 132 -2.23 -2.53 -13.03
CA GLU A 132 -2.08 -3.90 -12.60
C GLU A 132 -0.90 -4.00 -11.63
N PHE A 133 -1.17 -4.56 -10.45
CA PHE A 133 -0.18 -5.02 -9.50
C PHE A 133 -0.18 -6.53 -9.50
N HIS A 134 0.96 -7.14 -9.74
CA HIS A 134 1.14 -8.58 -9.68
C HIS A 134 2.07 -8.88 -8.52
N ASN A 135 1.53 -9.58 -7.52
CA ASN A 135 2.34 -10.12 -6.44
C ASN A 135 3.05 -11.38 -6.93
N LEU A 136 4.37 -11.29 -7.10
CA LEU A 136 5.25 -12.38 -7.54
C LEU A 136 6.03 -12.98 -6.36
N SER A 137 5.63 -12.67 -5.12
CA SER A 137 6.22 -13.22 -3.89
C SER A 137 6.16 -14.74 -3.89
N ARG A 138 7.19 -15.35 -3.30
CA ARG A 138 7.24 -16.78 -2.97
C ARG A 138 7.36 -16.91 -1.46
N THR A 139 6.87 -18.02 -0.92
CA THR A 139 7.07 -18.36 0.50
C THR A 139 8.55 -18.27 0.86
N ASP A 140 8.86 -17.75 2.04
CA ASP A 140 10.22 -17.58 2.57
C ASP A 140 11.14 -16.66 1.75
N THR A 141 10.57 -15.80 0.89
CA THR A 141 11.33 -14.79 0.15
C THR A 141 10.90 -13.38 0.52
N ALA A 142 11.80 -12.42 0.34
CA ALA A 142 11.45 -11.01 0.41
C ALA A 142 10.41 -10.72 -0.69
N GLY A 143 9.18 -10.42 -0.29
CA GLY A 143 8.06 -10.29 -1.21
C GLY A 143 8.34 -9.32 -2.35
N ILE A 144 7.90 -9.65 -3.57
CA ILE A 144 8.18 -8.88 -4.80
C ILE A 144 6.90 -8.54 -5.54
N ILE A 145 6.66 -7.26 -5.74
CA ILE A 145 5.51 -6.75 -6.48
C ILE A 145 5.98 -6.19 -7.81
N ARG A 146 5.36 -6.66 -8.89
CA ARG A 146 5.46 -6.05 -10.22
C ARG A 146 4.31 -5.08 -10.42
N ILE A 147 4.65 -3.90 -10.91
CA ILE A 147 3.73 -2.79 -11.15
C ILE A 147 3.68 -2.54 -12.65
N LYS A 148 2.48 -2.36 -13.19
CA LYS A 148 2.25 -2.00 -14.58
C LYS A 148 1.09 -1.03 -14.65
N PHE A 149 1.25 0.07 -15.38
CA PHE A 149 0.15 0.98 -15.70
C PHE A 149 0.48 1.78 -16.95
N ASN A 150 -0.54 2.34 -17.59
CA ASN A 150 -0.39 3.22 -18.75
C ASN A 150 -0.82 4.64 -18.38
N ILE A 151 0.01 5.62 -18.73
CA ILE A 151 -0.34 7.05 -18.61
C ILE A 151 -0.45 7.65 -20.01
N SER A 152 -1.52 8.40 -20.24
CA SER A 152 -1.76 9.16 -21.46
C SER A 152 -2.02 10.63 -21.14
N HIS A 153 -1.56 11.54 -22.00
CA HIS A 153 -1.94 12.94 -21.88
C HIS A 153 -3.40 13.15 -22.30
N VAL A 154 -4.11 14.05 -21.62
CA VAL A 154 -5.49 14.43 -21.96
C VAL A 154 -5.53 15.13 -23.32
N ASN A 155 -6.29 14.60 -24.27
CA ASN A 155 -6.36 15.11 -25.64
C ASN A 155 -7.78 15.04 -26.23
N PRO A 156 -8.75 15.82 -25.71
CA PRO A 156 -10.14 15.77 -26.17
C PRO A 156 -10.29 16.17 -27.65
N GLU A 157 -9.44 17.10 -28.12
CA GLU A 157 -9.47 17.63 -29.49
C GLU A 157 -8.73 16.75 -30.51
N GLY A 158 -8.15 15.60 -30.10
CA GLY A 158 -7.44 14.68 -30.99
C GLY A 158 -6.20 15.26 -31.68
N ARG A 159 -5.57 16.29 -31.08
CA ARG A 159 -4.39 16.96 -31.63
C ARG A 159 -3.14 16.09 -31.52
N ASN A 160 -2.39 15.95 -32.60
CA ASN A 160 -1.21 15.09 -32.66
C ASN A 160 -0.11 15.50 -31.65
N GLU A 161 0.00 16.78 -31.32
CA GLU A 161 0.98 17.30 -30.37
C GLU A 161 0.71 16.84 -28.94
N TYR A 162 -0.54 16.52 -28.60
CA TYR A 162 -0.96 16.02 -27.30
C TYR A 162 -1.18 14.50 -27.29
N SER A 163 -1.01 13.84 -28.44
CA SER A 163 -1.18 12.40 -28.57
C SER A 163 0.09 11.69 -28.13
N TYR A 164 0.19 11.41 -26.84
CA TYR A 164 1.27 10.62 -26.26
C TYR A 164 0.76 9.77 -25.11
N SER A 165 1.21 8.51 -25.09
CA SER A 165 0.92 7.53 -24.06
C SER A 165 2.14 6.66 -23.84
N LYS A 166 2.38 6.26 -22.59
CA LYS A 166 3.49 5.37 -22.24
C LYS A 166 3.06 4.40 -21.16
N MET A 167 3.46 3.15 -21.36
CA MET A 167 3.32 2.11 -20.36
C MET A 167 4.53 2.12 -19.43
N PHE A 168 4.27 2.21 -18.14
CA PHE A 168 5.26 2.16 -17.08
C PHE A 168 5.25 0.77 -16.47
N PHE A 169 6.45 0.27 -16.21
CA PHE A 169 6.69 -1.01 -15.56
C PHE A 169 7.73 -0.84 -14.48
N ALA A 170 7.51 -1.45 -13.33
CA ALA A 170 8.48 -1.47 -12.24
C ALA A 170 8.36 -2.75 -11.44
N SER A 171 9.36 -3.05 -10.64
CA SER A 171 9.29 -4.09 -9.63
C SER A 171 10.01 -3.62 -8.38
N ALA A 172 9.45 -3.93 -7.22
CA ALA A 172 10.07 -3.63 -5.94
C ALA A 172 9.92 -4.82 -5.01
N SER A 173 10.95 -5.04 -4.20
CA SER A 173 10.94 -6.04 -3.15
C SER A 173 10.92 -5.38 -1.77
N LEU A 174 10.38 -6.09 -0.78
CA LEU A 174 10.48 -5.72 0.63
C LEU A 174 11.97 -5.71 1.06
N ARG A 175 12.39 -4.78 1.93
CA ARG A 175 13.80 -4.70 2.41
C ARG A 175 14.09 -5.48 3.69
N GLY A 176 13.07 -5.84 4.46
CA GLY A 176 13.24 -6.53 5.75
C GLY A 176 11.99 -7.25 6.24
N GLY A 177 10.92 -7.26 5.45
CA GLY A 177 9.76 -8.11 5.70
C GLY A 177 10.02 -9.50 5.14
N SER A 178 9.98 -10.51 6.00
CA SER A 178 9.56 -11.83 5.56
C SER A 178 8.06 -11.71 5.31
N GLU A 179 7.56 -12.10 4.14
CA GLU A 179 6.15 -12.49 4.08
C GLU A 179 6.04 -13.76 4.92
N GLY A 180 5.76 -13.61 6.22
CA GLY A 180 5.14 -14.67 6.98
C GLY A 180 3.73 -14.80 6.42
N THR A 181 3.53 -15.73 5.49
CA THR A 181 2.21 -16.29 5.12
C THR A 181 1.02 -15.34 5.29
N THR A 182 0.98 -14.21 4.57
CA THR A 182 -0.19 -13.32 4.59
C THR A 182 -1.06 -13.56 3.37
N THR A 183 -2.16 -14.26 3.58
CA THR A 183 -3.38 -14.19 2.76
C THR A 183 -3.95 -12.75 2.73
N PRO A 184 -4.82 -12.42 1.74
CA PRO A 184 -5.38 -11.08 1.48
C PRO A 184 -5.94 -10.34 2.71
N PRO A 185 -6.12 -9.00 2.66
CA PRO A 185 -6.72 -8.25 3.76
C PRO A 185 -8.20 -8.63 3.82
N GLY A 186 -8.52 -9.42 4.84
CA GLY A 186 -9.76 -10.15 5.03
C GLY A 186 -9.58 -11.65 4.77
N SER A 187 -8.97 -12.37 5.73
CA SER A 187 -9.33 -13.74 6.14
C SER A 187 -8.21 -14.48 6.89
N ASP A 188 -7.41 -13.83 7.73
CA ASP A 188 -6.68 -14.61 8.73
C ASP A 188 -7.49 -14.62 10.04
N GLN A 189 -7.53 -15.77 10.70
CA GLN A 189 -8.37 -15.98 11.87
C GLN A 189 -7.91 -15.10 13.04
N ALA A 190 -6.65 -14.66 13.07
CA ALA A 190 -6.12 -13.77 14.09
C ALA A 190 -6.66 -12.34 13.98
N ASP A 191 -6.81 -11.78 12.76
CA ASP A 191 -7.41 -10.47 12.53
C ASP A 191 -8.88 -10.41 12.98
N ASP A 192 -9.60 -11.52 12.83
CA ASP A 192 -10.99 -11.66 13.24
C ASP A 192 -11.14 -11.98 14.75
N LEU A 193 -10.05 -12.33 15.45
CA LEU A 193 -10.07 -12.60 16.90
C LEU A 193 -9.78 -11.33 17.70
N SER A 194 -10.77 -10.87 18.47
CA SER A 194 -10.61 -9.82 19.47
C SER A 194 -10.44 -10.42 20.85
N VAL A 195 -9.51 -9.88 21.67
CA VAL A 195 -9.33 -10.32 23.06
C VAL A 195 -9.44 -9.16 24.02
N ASP A 196 -10.33 -9.30 25.00
CA ASP A 196 -10.50 -8.34 26.09
C ASP A 196 -9.94 -8.91 27.40
N ILE A 197 -9.10 -8.10 28.05
CA ILE A 197 -8.44 -8.37 29.33
C ILE A 197 -8.92 -7.43 30.44
N SER A 198 -9.90 -6.56 30.16
CA SER A 198 -10.40 -5.54 31.09
C SER A 198 -10.94 -6.12 32.41
N SER A 199 -11.43 -7.36 32.35
CA SER A 199 -11.95 -8.12 33.50
C SER A 199 -10.98 -9.20 34.00
N ALA A 200 -9.76 -9.24 33.45
CA ALA A 200 -8.76 -10.21 33.84
C ALA A 200 -8.38 -10.04 35.31
N ASN A 201 -8.32 -11.14 36.06
CA ASN A 201 -7.89 -11.14 37.46
C ASN A 201 -7.16 -12.42 37.84
N ILE A 202 -6.38 -12.35 38.92
CA ILE A 202 -5.85 -13.54 39.60
C ILE A 202 -6.79 -13.96 40.72
N GLY A 203 -7.31 -15.19 40.63
CA GLY A 203 -8.22 -15.76 41.62
C GLY A 203 -8.12 -17.27 41.75
N GLY A 204 -9.26 -17.90 42.03
CA GLY A 204 -9.34 -19.32 42.33
C GLY A 204 -8.73 -19.71 43.68
N GLY A 205 -8.75 -21.00 43.99
CA GLY A 205 -8.23 -21.53 45.26
C GLY A 205 -6.74 -21.29 45.45
N GLY A 206 -6.37 -20.28 46.24
CA GLY A 206 -4.99 -19.91 46.52
C GLY A 206 -4.33 -19.03 45.45
N ASN A 207 -5.12 -18.23 44.71
CA ASN A 207 -4.67 -17.27 43.70
C ASN A 207 -3.88 -17.93 42.56
N LYS A 208 -4.39 -19.06 42.06
CA LYS A 208 -3.68 -19.93 41.10
C LYS A 208 -4.26 -19.87 39.70
N GLU A 209 -5.21 -18.98 39.45
CA GLU A 209 -5.99 -18.97 38.21
C GLU A 209 -5.99 -17.55 37.65
N LEU A 210 -5.51 -17.38 36.43
CA LEU A 210 -5.79 -16.20 35.62
C LEU A 210 -7.13 -16.42 34.94
N GLN A 211 -8.09 -15.54 35.21
CA GLN A 211 -9.49 -15.66 34.80
C GLN A 211 -9.96 -14.34 34.19
N GLY A 212 -11.11 -14.33 33.50
CA GLY A 212 -11.77 -13.10 33.06
C GLY A 212 -11.20 -12.49 31.78
N VAL A 213 -10.37 -13.23 31.05
CA VAL A 213 -10.02 -12.93 29.67
C VAL A 213 -11.17 -13.41 28.78
N THR A 214 -11.60 -12.63 27.80
CA THR A 214 -12.63 -13.04 26.83
C THR A 214 -12.11 -12.94 25.42
N VAL A 215 -12.42 -13.94 24.61
CA VAL A 215 -12.03 -14.01 23.19
C VAL A 215 -13.29 -13.97 22.33
N GLU A 216 -13.34 -13.05 21.37
CA GLU A 216 -14.50 -12.85 20.49
C GLU A 216 -14.10 -13.06 19.03
N ASN A 217 -14.87 -13.87 18.32
CA ASN A 217 -14.78 -13.95 16.87
C ASN A 217 -15.64 -12.86 16.23
N THR A 218 -14.99 -11.79 15.76
CA THR A 218 -15.62 -10.65 15.08
C THR A 218 -15.81 -10.89 13.57
N GLY A 219 -15.26 -11.99 13.05
CA GLY A 219 -15.32 -12.39 11.66
C GLY A 219 -16.60 -13.12 11.26
N ALA A 220 -16.75 -13.37 9.95
CA ALA A 220 -17.92 -14.04 9.36
C ALA A 220 -17.81 -15.58 9.32
N SER A 221 -16.64 -16.14 9.64
CA SER A 221 -16.34 -17.58 9.63
C SER A 221 -15.89 -18.05 11.00
N PRO A 222 -16.06 -19.33 11.37
CA PRO A 222 -15.53 -19.85 12.64
C PRO A 222 -14.00 -19.74 12.71
N ILE A 223 -13.50 -19.43 13.91
CA ILE A 223 -12.08 -19.41 14.26
C ILE A 223 -11.76 -20.65 15.06
N THR A 224 -10.63 -21.30 14.81
CA THR A 224 -10.13 -22.40 15.64
C THR A 224 -8.88 -21.95 16.35
N ILE A 225 -8.85 -22.02 17.69
CA ILE A 225 -7.62 -21.88 18.47
C ILE A 225 -6.91 -23.23 18.48
N ASP A 226 -5.68 -23.25 17.98
CA ASP A 226 -4.84 -24.44 17.78
C ASP A 226 -3.75 -24.53 18.86
N THR A 227 -2.95 -23.48 19.04
CA THR A 227 -1.92 -23.44 20.09
C THR A 227 -1.97 -22.19 20.94
N ILE A 228 -1.50 -22.30 22.17
CA ILE A 228 -1.40 -21.19 23.13
C ILE A 228 0.00 -21.16 23.73
N VAL A 229 0.62 -19.98 23.73
CA VAL A 229 1.84 -19.69 24.49
C VAL A 229 1.50 -18.67 25.58
N LEU A 230 1.77 -19.01 26.84
CA LEU A 230 1.71 -18.07 27.96
C LEU A 230 3.10 -17.82 28.52
N THR A 231 3.40 -16.56 28.84
CA THR A 231 4.61 -16.21 29.61
C THR A 231 4.26 -15.48 30.91
N TRP A 232 5.04 -15.75 31.94
CA TRP A 232 4.96 -15.17 33.29
C TRP A 232 6.35 -15.27 33.99
N ALA A 233 6.55 -14.62 35.14
CA ALA A 233 7.89 -14.44 35.74
C ALA A 233 8.15 -15.26 37.01
N ASN A 234 7.13 -15.66 37.76
CA ASN A 234 7.31 -16.19 39.13
C ASN A 234 7.77 -17.67 39.23
N GLY A 235 8.11 -18.30 38.10
CA GLY A 235 8.60 -19.68 38.03
C GLY A 235 7.59 -20.77 38.39
N LYS A 236 6.29 -20.44 38.55
CA LYS A 236 5.22 -21.45 38.65
C LYS A 236 5.04 -22.15 37.31
N LEU A 237 4.33 -23.28 37.34
CA LEU A 237 4.04 -24.07 36.14
C LEU A 237 2.54 -24.06 35.86
N ILE A 238 2.17 -23.90 34.59
CA ILE A 238 0.78 -24.04 34.13
C ILE A 238 0.40 -25.53 34.13
N GLN A 239 -0.86 -25.83 34.46
CA GLN A 239 -1.34 -27.21 34.61
C GLN A 239 -2.72 -27.49 34.00
N GLU A 240 -3.50 -26.46 33.65
CA GLU A 240 -4.81 -26.62 32.98
C GLU A 240 -5.22 -25.32 32.28
N ILE A 241 -5.86 -25.43 31.11
CA ILE A 241 -6.50 -24.34 30.38
C ILE A 241 -7.96 -24.71 30.13
N LYS A 242 -8.88 -23.79 30.41
CA LYS A 242 -10.30 -23.90 30.04
C LYS A 242 -10.79 -22.67 29.29
N ILE A 243 -11.58 -22.92 28.25
CA ILE A 243 -12.27 -21.91 27.43
C ILE A 243 -13.74 -22.35 27.30
N ASP A 244 -14.66 -21.45 27.60
CA ASP A 244 -16.13 -21.66 27.64
C ASP A 244 -16.54 -23.01 28.26
N ASN A 245 -16.14 -23.21 29.51
CA ASN A 245 -16.30 -24.42 30.32
C ASN A 245 -15.62 -25.70 29.79
N THR A 246 -15.08 -25.66 28.58
CA THR A 246 -14.41 -26.76 27.90
C THR A 246 -12.94 -26.79 28.29
N ARG A 247 -12.42 -27.99 28.58
CA ARG A 247 -11.00 -28.18 28.92
C ARG A 247 -10.22 -28.44 27.64
N VAL A 248 -9.47 -27.43 27.22
CA VAL A 248 -8.70 -27.46 25.98
C VAL A 248 -7.29 -28.01 26.21
N TRP A 249 -6.74 -27.89 27.43
CA TRP A 249 -5.49 -28.55 27.80
C TRP A 249 -5.42 -28.90 29.28
N LYS A 250 -4.75 -30.01 29.60
CA LYS A 250 -4.41 -30.40 30.97
C LYS A 250 -3.14 -31.22 30.99
N HIS A 251 -2.29 -30.94 31.97
CA HIS A 251 -0.97 -31.55 32.18
C HIS A 251 -0.89 -33.09 32.19
N ASN A 252 -1.99 -33.83 32.16
CA ASN A 252 -2.01 -35.29 32.22
C ASN A 252 -3.15 -35.95 31.43
N ASN A 253 -3.83 -35.25 30.52
CA ASN A 253 -4.99 -35.85 29.85
C ASN A 253 -5.30 -35.26 28.46
N GLU A 254 -5.43 -33.93 28.34
CA GLU A 254 -5.82 -33.27 27.08
C GLU A 254 -4.72 -32.36 26.56
N GLY A 255 -4.56 -32.38 25.23
CA GLY A 255 -3.57 -31.61 24.50
C GLY A 255 -2.14 -32.05 24.81
N ASP A 256 -1.20 -31.35 24.20
CA ASP A 256 0.23 -31.57 24.35
C ASP A 256 0.94 -30.25 24.71
N PRO A 257 2.09 -30.28 25.39
CA PRO A 257 2.77 -31.46 25.93
C PRO A 257 2.23 -31.92 27.30
N ASN A 258 2.38 -33.21 27.58
CA ASN A 258 2.16 -33.78 28.90
C ASN A 258 3.13 -33.22 29.96
N GLY A 259 2.68 -33.15 31.20
CA GLY A 259 3.40 -32.54 32.32
C GLY A 259 2.98 -31.09 32.57
N LYS A 260 3.36 -30.55 33.74
CA LYS A 260 3.13 -29.14 34.04
C LYS A 260 4.19 -28.34 33.31
N GLN A 261 3.78 -27.28 32.61
CA GLN A 261 4.68 -26.60 31.68
C GLN A 261 5.26 -25.32 32.26
N PRO A 262 6.54 -25.02 31.97
CA PRO A 262 7.14 -23.73 32.31
C PRO A 262 6.62 -22.62 31.40
N THR A 263 6.91 -21.39 31.80
CA THR A 263 6.68 -20.16 31.03
C THR A 263 7.22 -20.27 29.60
N GLY A 264 6.47 -19.77 28.62
CA GLY A 264 6.86 -19.73 27.21
C GLY A 264 6.80 -21.06 26.46
N THR A 265 6.26 -22.11 27.09
CA THR A 265 6.03 -23.39 26.41
C THR A 265 4.85 -23.25 25.47
N GLU A 266 5.01 -23.72 24.23
CA GLU A 266 3.90 -23.90 23.29
C GLU A 266 3.03 -25.07 23.74
N ILE A 267 1.76 -24.79 23.95
CA ILE A 267 0.74 -25.76 24.32
C ILE A 267 -0.16 -25.97 23.12
N ASP A 268 -0.09 -27.16 22.54
CA ASP A 268 -1.02 -27.68 21.55
C ASP A 268 -2.32 -28.04 22.28
N VAL A 269 -3.35 -27.23 22.09
CA VAL A 269 -4.62 -27.42 22.77
C VAL A 269 -5.50 -28.32 21.92
N VAL A 270 -6.47 -28.98 22.53
CA VAL A 270 -7.56 -29.58 21.75
C VAL A 270 -8.31 -28.43 21.08
N ASP A 271 -8.31 -28.43 19.74
CA ASP A 271 -8.93 -27.44 18.85
C ASP A 271 -10.21 -26.86 19.46
N HIS A 272 -10.17 -25.57 19.76
CA HIS A 272 -11.33 -24.85 20.29
C HIS A 272 -11.92 -23.95 19.22
N VAL A 273 -13.14 -24.25 18.78
CA VAL A 273 -13.82 -23.52 17.70
C VAL A 273 -14.74 -22.46 18.26
N ILE A 274 -14.50 -21.20 17.89
CA ILE A 274 -15.32 -20.03 18.21
C ILE A 274 -16.17 -19.69 16.98
N ALA A 275 -17.48 -19.83 17.09
CA ALA A 275 -18.38 -19.49 15.98
C ALA A 275 -18.40 -17.98 15.71
N SER A 276 -18.78 -17.59 14.48
CA SER A 276 -18.88 -16.18 14.08
C SER A 276 -19.80 -15.38 15.01
N GLY A 277 -19.32 -14.23 15.49
CA GLY A 277 -20.03 -13.34 16.39
C GLY A 277 -20.17 -13.85 17.83
N VAL A 278 -19.44 -14.90 18.21
CA VAL A 278 -19.47 -15.47 19.56
C VAL A 278 -18.28 -14.96 20.38
N THR A 279 -18.56 -14.67 21.65
CA THR A 279 -17.57 -14.37 22.67
C THR A 279 -17.48 -15.53 23.66
N ASP A 280 -16.30 -16.12 23.77
CA ASP A 280 -16.00 -17.18 24.73
C ASP A 280 -15.18 -16.64 25.90
N THR A 281 -15.45 -17.15 27.10
CA THR A 281 -14.68 -16.81 28.30
C THR A 281 -13.51 -17.76 28.44
N VAL A 282 -12.31 -17.24 28.63
CA VAL A 282 -11.20 -18.05 29.14
C VAL A 282 -11.38 -18.19 30.64
N ASP A 283 -12.03 -19.27 31.05
CA ASP A 283 -12.43 -19.48 32.45
C ASP A 283 -11.23 -19.53 33.38
N LYS A 284 -10.14 -20.17 32.94
CA LYS A 284 -8.90 -20.23 33.70
C LYS A 284 -7.70 -20.63 32.84
N PHE A 285 -6.58 -19.94 33.08
CA PHE A 285 -5.25 -20.53 33.02
C PHE A 285 -4.85 -20.89 34.45
N LYS A 286 -4.77 -22.19 34.76
CA LYS A 286 -4.51 -22.68 36.11
C LYS A 286 -3.04 -23.02 36.30
N PHE A 287 -2.46 -22.56 37.40
CA PHE A 287 -1.07 -22.75 37.78
C PHE A 287 -0.93 -23.64 39.01
N ASN A 288 0.30 -24.13 39.25
CA ASN A 288 0.61 -24.96 40.41
C ASN A 288 0.82 -24.17 41.71
N GLY A 289 0.84 -22.83 41.66
CA GLY A 289 1.08 -21.95 42.80
C GLY A 289 0.43 -20.57 42.63
N ASN A 290 0.61 -19.71 43.65
CA ASN A 290 0.08 -18.35 43.68
C ASN A 290 0.72 -17.48 42.58
N MET A 291 -0.11 -16.74 41.86
CA MET A 291 0.23 -15.86 40.72
C MET A 291 0.04 -14.37 40.98
N THR A 292 -0.31 -13.96 42.21
CA THR A 292 -0.55 -12.56 42.58
C THR A 292 0.65 -11.68 42.22
N GLY A 293 0.39 -10.61 41.47
CA GLY A 293 1.40 -9.62 41.07
C GLY A 293 2.30 -10.03 39.91
N ASP A 294 2.02 -11.16 39.24
CA ASP A 294 2.75 -11.56 38.03
C ASP A 294 2.22 -10.83 36.78
N THR A 295 3.04 -10.77 35.74
CA THR A 295 2.72 -10.13 34.46
C THR A 295 2.67 -11.18 33.36
N PHE A 296 1.69 -11.08 32.46
CA PHE A 296 1.39 -12.11 31.46
C PHE A 296 1.51 -11.57 30.04
N THR A 297 2.08 -12.39 29.16
CA THR A 297 1.86 -12.28 27.70
C THR A 297 1.15 -13.54 27.26
N ILE A 298 0.17 -13.39 26.37
CA ILE A 298 -0.56 -14.52 25.78
C ILE A 298 -0.40 -14.43 24.27
N THR A 299 -0.04 -15.53 23.64
CA THR A 299 -0.09 -15.70 22.20
C THR A 299 -1.06 -16.81 21.87
N PHE A 300 -2.03 -16.53 21.02
CA PHE A 300 -2.90 -17.52 20.41
C PHE A 300 -2.44 -17.76 18.98
N THR A 301 -2.37 -19.02 18.57
CA THR A 301 -2.18 -19.43 17.18
C THR A 301 -3.46 -20.10 16.72
N MET A 302 -3.96 -19.69 15.56
CA MET A 302 -5.20 -20.21 15.01
C MET A 302 -4.95 -21.40 14.08
N GLY A 303 -6.00 -22.10 13.68
CA GLY A 303 -5.92 -23.27 12.78
C GLY A 303 -5.41 -22.94 11.38
N ASP A 304 -5.41 -21.68 10.96
CA ASP A 304 -4.76 -21.19 9.74
C ASP A 304 -3.30 -20.74 9.95
N ALA A 305 -2.74 -21.00 11.13
CA ALA A 305 -1.40 -20.61 11.60
C ALA A 305 -1.17 -19.09 11.79
N SER A 306 -2.21 -18.26 11.68
CA SER A 306 -2.13 -16.85 12.08
C SER A 306 -2.01 -16.72 13.60
N THR A 307 -1.39 -15.64 14.09
CA THR A 307 -1.12 -15.45 15.52
C THR A 307 -1.60 -14.11 16.04
N LEU A 308 -2.20 -14.12 17.23
CA LEU A 308 -2.57 -12.91 17.97
C LEU A 308 -1.78 -12.86 19.27
N VAL A 309 -1.09 -11.73 19.52
CA VAL A 309 -0.27 -11.52 20.72
C VAL A 309 -0.89 -10.42 21.59
N ILE A 310 -1.20 -10.77 22.84
CA ILE A 310 -1.58 -9.82 23.88
C ILE A 310 -0.32 -9.42 24.63
N SER A 311 0.13 -8.20 24.39
CA SER A 311 1.32 -7.67 25.04
C SER A 311 1.14 -7.58 26.55
N SER A 312 2.16 -8.02 27.29
CA SER A 312 2.43 -7.80 28.72
C SER A 312 1.36 -7.02 29.51
N PHE A 313 0.53 -7.72 30.28
CA PHE A 313 -0.47 -7.13 31.18
C PHE A 313 -0.41 -7.72 32.60
N SER A 314 -0.85 -6.93 33.59
CA SER A 314 -0.95 -7.35 35.00
C SER A 314 -2.41 -7.31 35.43
N PRO A 315 -3.05 -8.47 35.66
CA PRO A 315 -4.38 -8.58 36.26
C PRO A 315 -4.42 -8.16 37.73
#